data_AF-A0A268K2X0-F1
#
_entry.id   AF-A0A268K2X0-F1
#
_cell.length_a   1.000
_cell.length_b   1.000
_cell.length_c   1.000
_cell.angle_alpha   90.00
_cell.angle_beta   90.00
_cell.angle_gamma   90.00
#
_symmetry.space_group_name_H-M   'P 1'
#
loop_
_entity.id
_entity.type
_entity.pdbx_description
1 polymer ?
#
loop_
_entity_poly.entity_id
_entity_poly.type
_entity_poly.pdbx_seq_one_letter_code
_entity_poly.pdbx_strand_id
1 'polypeptide(L)'
;MSNVKKSHVFKVMLATLLCTVVIFGTLANAKNGLAAVSKNKYSYADVIQKFSNDGKQGQVKQYIKFLQDDTYKPSIANPTVYMPVFANANTFVNKDFTVKPSIFPSLRGVKTSVLDASRTYLWIGTNDGVIKTDLKSKKVVSYTAANGSLLDDNVLLLIDNGHAGVYAITETGVTELK
;
A
#
# COMPACT_ATOMS: atom_id res chain seq x y z
N MET A 1 7.52 -16.27 72.09
CA MET A 1 7.00 -15.24 73.03
C MET A 1 8.05 -14.14 73.12
N SER A 2 7.85 -12.84 72.92
CA SER A 2 6.67 -11.97 72.83
C SER A 2 6.99 -10.69 72.02
N ASN A 3 5.97 -10.18 71.32
CA ASN A 3 5.59 -8.79 71.01
C ASN A 3 6.57 -7.62 71.30
N VAL A 4 6.96 -6.80 70.31
CA VAL A 4 6.24 -5.62 69.71
C VAL A 4 6.16 -4.39 70.64
N LYS A 5 6.80 -3.25 70.29
CA LYS A 5 6.16 -1.98 69.82
C LYS A 5 7.14 -0.80 69.63
N LYS A 6 6.71 0.10 68.73
CA LYS A 6 7.27 1.35 68.15
C LYS A 6 7.46 2.54 69.11
N SER A 7 8.33 3.48 68.73
CA SER A 7 8.10 4.96 68.73
C SER A 7 9.11 5.64 67.76
N HIS A 8 8.72 6.36 66.70
CA HIS A 8 8.40 7.81 66.61
C HIS A 8 9.58 8.71 67.07
N VAL A 9 10.06 9.79 66.42
CA VAL A 9 9.60 10.70 65.34
C VAL A 9 10.71 11.77 65.13
N PHE A 10 10.96 12.26 63.87
CA PHE A 10 11.45 13.61 63.41
C PHE A 10 12.77 14.23 64.01
N LYS A 11 13.75 14.83 63.28
CA LYS A 11 13.77 15.90 62.24
C LYS A 11 15.22 16.01 61.66
N VAL A 12 15.42 16.13 60.32
CA VAL A 12 15.85 17.35 59.54
C VAL A 12 17.33 17.74 59.78
N MET A 13 18.26 17.98 58.84
CA MET A 13 18.32 18.28 57.40
C MET A 13 19.80 18.12 56.96
N LEU A 14 20.09 17.69 55.72
CA LEU A 14 21.02 18.43 54.83
C LEU A 14 20.81 17.96 53.39
N ALA A 15 20.29 18.87 52.57
CA ALA A 15 19.99 18.69 51.16
C ALA A 15 21.11 19.31 50.32
N THR A 16 21.64 18.57 49.35
CA THR A 16 22.14 19.09 48.06
C THR A 16 22.54 17.92 47.16
N LEU A 17 21.76 17.64 46.11
CA LEU A 17 22.32 17.56 44.76
C LEU A 17 21.21 17.80 43.73
N LEU A 18 21.30 18.95 43.08
CA LEU A 18 20.62 19.31 41.85
C LEU A 18 20.94 18.30 40.75
N CYS A 19 19.93 17.84 40.01
CA CYS A 19 19.92 18.04 38.56
C CYS A 19 18.52 17.68 38.01
N THR A 20 17.64 18.67 37.99
CA THR A 20 16.47 18.70 37.12
C THR A 20 16.95 18.97 35.70
N VAL A 21 17.01 17.94 34.85
CA VAL A 21 17.06 18.18 33.40
C VAL A 21 15.63 18.45 32.95
N VAL A 22 15.37 19.73 32.76
CA VAL A 22 14.18 20.28 32.12
C VAL A 22 14.10 19.68 30.72
N ILE A 23 13.05 18.91 30.45
CA ILE A 23 12.70 18.45 29.11
C ILE A 23 12.11 19.66 28.38
N PHE A 24 12.97 20.48 27.77
CA PHE A 24 12.54 21.39 26.73
C PHE A 24 12.31 20.56 25.46
N GLY A 25 11.04 20.47 25.08
CA GLY A 25 10.63 19.85 23.84
C GLY A 25 11.29 20.53 22.66
N THR A 26 12.08 19.77 21.93
CA THR A 26 12.04 19.81 20.48
C THR A 26 11.27 18.58 20.05
N LEU A 27 10.04 18.79 19.60
CA LEU A 27 9.32 17.83 18.76
C LEU A 27 10.07 17.75 17.43
N ALA A 28 11.23 17.08 17.44
CA ALA A 28 11.79 16.51 16.23
C ALA A 28 10.84 15.36 15.86
N ASN A 29 9.97 15.66 14.90
CA ASN A 29 9.09 14.72 14.25
C ASN A 29 9.97 13.66 13.57
N ALA A 30 10.40 12.67 14.34
CA ALA A 30 11.12 11.51 13.83
C ALA A 30 10.12 10.73 12.98
N LYS A 31 10.09 11.06 11.70
CA LYS A 31 9.59 10.18 10.66
C LYS A 31 10.38 8.88 10.80
N ASN A 32 9.87 7.94 11.59
CA ASN A 32 10.21 6.53 11.49
C ASN A 32 9.61 6.02 10.17
N GLY A 33 10.14 6.54 9.05
CA GLY A 33 10.04 5.91 7.76
C GLY A 33 10.93 4.69 7.84
N LEU A 34 10.37 3.56 8.24
CA LEU A 34 10.86 2.28 7.74
C LEU A 34 10.93 2.46 6.22
N ALA A 35 12.15 2.51 5.68
CA ALA A 35 12.34 2.63 4.25
C ALA A 35 11.58 1.48 3.59
N ALA A 36 10.48 1.81 2.93
CA ALA A 36 9.72 0.87 2.13
C ALA A 36 10.62 0.52 0.94
N VAL A 37 11.31 -0.61 1.02
CA VAL A 37 12.18 -1.05 -0.06
C VAL A 37 11.34 -1.87 -1.03
N SER A 38 11.03 -1.30 -2.19
CA SER A 38 10.52 -2.06 -3.33
C SER A 38 11.55 -3.09 -3.76
N LYS A 39 11.15 -4.34 -3.98
CA LYS A 39 12.11 -5.40 -4.30
C LYS A 39 12.56 -5.33 -5.76
N ASN A 40 11.60 -5.12 -6.66
CA ASN A 40 11.82 -5.13 -8.10
C ASN A 40 10.92 -4.11 -8.79
N LYS A 41 11.45 -3.41 -9.80
CA LYS A 41 10.72 -2.49 -10.68
C LYS A 41 10.89 -2.95 -12.12
N TYR A 42 9.83 -2.84 -12.90
CA TYR A 42 9.75 -3.36 -14.26
C TYR A 42 9.11 -2.31 -15.17
N SER A 43 9.72 -2.03 -16.32
CA SER A 43 9.01 -1.35 -17.40
C SER A 43 7.91 -2.26 -17.97
N TYR A 44 6.98 -1.71 -18.76
CA TYR A 44 5.99 -2.55 -19.44
C TYR A 44 6.65 -3.58 -20.38
N ALA A 45 7.72 -3.20 -21.07
CA ALA A 45 8.50 -4.13 -21.90
C ALA A 45 9.08 -5.29 -21.08
N ASP A 46 9.63 -4.99 -19.89
CA ASP A 46 10.12 -6.03 -18.98
C ASP A 46 9.01 -7.00 -18.57
N VAL A 47 7.82 -6.49 -18.27
CA VAL A 47 6.66 -7.34 -17.93
C VAL A 47 6.30 -8.25 -19.10
N ILE A 48 6.19 -7.72 -20.32
CA ILE A 48 5.86 -8.52 -21.50
C ILE A 48 6.90 -9.61 -21.77
N GLN A 49 8.18 -9.33 -21.54
CA GLN A 49 9.24 -10.30 -21.79
C GLN A 49 9.44 -11.32 -20.66
N LYS A 50 9.40 -10.87 -19.40
CA LYS A 50 9.90 -11.64 -18.24
C LYS A 50 8.81 -12.29 -17.41
N PHE A 51 7.59 -11.76 -17.41
CA PHE A 51 6.52 -12.32 -16.57
C PHE A 51 5.96 -13.59 -17.18
N SER A 52 5.63 -14.57 -16.32
CA SER A 52 4.85 -15.75 -16.72
C SER A 52 3.53 -15.34 -17.38
N ASN A 53 3.03 -16.17 -18.29
CA ASN A 53 1.70 -16.00 -18.88
C ASN A 53 0.57 -16.46 -17.93
N ASP A 54 0.92 -17.15 -16.85
CA ASP A 54 -0.02 -17.75 -15.90
C ASP A 54 0.04 -17.08 -14.52
N GLY A 55 -0.97 -17.36 -13.70
CA GLY A 55 -1.05 -16.89 -12.32
C GLY A 55 -1.08 -15.36 -12.20
N LYS A 56 -0.56 -14.84 -11.09
CA LYS A 56 -0.58 -13.39 -10.78
C LYS A 56 0.24 -12.56 -11.76
N GLN A 57 1.39 -13.09 -12.18
CA GLN A 57 2.20 -12.48 -13.22
C GLN A 57 1.48 -12.45 -14.57
N GLY A 58 0.78 -13.53 -14.94
CA GLY A 58 -0.06 -13.58 -16.14
C GLY A 58 -1.16 -12.53 -16.14
N GLN A 59 -1.81 -12.30 -15.01
CA GLN A 59 -2.82 -11.26 -14.84
C GLN A 59 -2.24 -9.85 -15.01
N VAL A 60 -1.08 -9.57 -14.40
CA VAL A 60 -0.35 -8.30 -14.60
C VAL A 60 -0.04 -8.11 -16.09
N LYS A 61 0.52 -9.15 -16.72
CA LYS A 61 0.90 -9.13 -18.14
C LYS A 61 -0.30 -8.89 -19.06
N GLN A 62 -1.44 -9.51 -18.76
CA GLN A 62 -2.70 -9.30 -19.49
C GLN A 62 -3.16 -7.85 -19.40
N TYR A 63 -3.12 -7.25 -18.21
CA TYR A 63 -3.50 -5.86 -18.02
C TYR A 63 -2.57 -4.89 -18.75
N ILE A 64 -1.25 -5.13 -18.72
CA ILE A 64 -0.29 -4.32 -19.48
C ILE A 64 -0.56 -4.39 -20.99
N LYS A 65 -0.83 -5.59 -21.53
CA LYS A 65 -1.22 -5.75 -22.95
C LYS A 65 -2.47 -4.93 -23.28
N PHE A 66 -3.46 -4.91 -22.39
CA PHE A 66 -4.68 -4.12 -22.58
C PHE A 66 -4.38 -2.62 -22.63
N LEU A 67 -3.53 -2.10 -21.73
CA LEU A 67 -3.14 -0.69 -21.74
C LEU A 67 -2.39 -0.27 -23.02
N GLN A 68 -1.73 -1.23 -23.68
CA GLN A 68 -0.97 -1.04 -24.91
C GLN A 68 -1.77 -1.40 -26.17
N ASP A 69 -3.05 -1.78 -26.04
CA ASP A 69 -3.91 -2.09 -27.17
C ASP A 69 -4.26 -0.79 -27.92
N ASP A 70 -3.98 -0.72 -29.22
CA ASP A 70 -4.21 0.47 -30.04
C ASP A 70 -5.69 0.91 -30.11
N THR A 71 -6.62 -0.01 -29.80
CA THR A 71 -8.06 0.27 -29.73
C THR A 71 -8.47 0.90 -28.40
N TYR A 72 -7.64 0.78 -27.35
CA TYR A 72 -7.90 1.40 -26.07
C TYR A 72 -7.50 2.88 -26.09
N LYS A 73 -8.51 3.76 -26.23
CA LYS A 73 -8.34 5.22 -26.30
C LYS A 73 -9.10 5.90 -25.16
N PRO A 74 -8.53 6.01 -23.95
CA PRO A 74 -9.23 6.58 -22.81
C PRO A 74 -9.62 8.05 -22.99
N SER A 75 -8.94 8.80 -23.87
CA SER A 75 -9.24 10.21 -24.15
C SER A 75 -10.57 10.44 -24.87
N ILE A 76 -11.15 9.42 -25.50
CA ILE A 76 -12.47 9.52 -26.18
C ILE A 76 -13.62 9.00 -25.30
N ALA A 77 -13.36 8.70 -24.03
CA ALA A 77 -14.36 8.19 -23.09
C ALA A 77 -15.19 9.31 -22.42
N ASN A 78 -16.07 10.02 -23.15
CA ASN A 78 -17.18 10.84 -22.60
C ASN A 78 -18.10 11.39 -23.74
N PRO A 79 -19.34 11.88 -23.52
CA PRO A 79 -20.54 11.36 -22.85
C PRO A 79 -21.65 10.88 -23.84
N THR A 80 -21.49 11.09 -25.14
CA THR A 80 -22.50 10.79 -26.20
C THR A 80 -22.35 9.40 -26.82
N VAL A 81 -21.51 8.55 -26.25
CA VAL A 81 -21.07 7.30 -26.86
C VAL A 81 -22.14 6.23 -26.69
N TYR A 82 -22.70 5.78 -27.81
CA TYR A 82 -23.47 4.54 -27.90
C TYR A 82 -22.66 3.42 -27.24
N MET A 83 -23.22 2.77 -26.22
CA MET A 83 -22.59 1.63 -25.57
C MET A 83 -22.19 0.61 -26.64
N PRO A 84 -20.88 0.35 -26.84
CA PRO A 84 -20.44 -0.54 -27.90
C PRO A 84 -20.99 -1.93 -27.63
N VAL A 85 -21.38 -2.62 -28.70
CA VAL A 85 -21.76 -4.03 -28.61
C VAL A 85 -20.51 -4.80 -28.20
N PHE A 86 -20.47 -5.26 -26.95
CA PHE A 86 -19.37 -6.03 -26.42
C PHE A 86 -19.38 -7.47 -26.94
N ALA A 87 -19.38 -7.67 -28.27
CA ALA A 87 -19.37 -9.00 -28.90
C ALA A 87 -18.19 -9.86 -28.41
N ASN A 88 -17.12 -9.20 -27.98
CA ASN A 88 -15.88 -9.80 -27.51
C ASN A 88 -15.79 -9.85 -25.98
N ALA A 89 -16.79 -9.36 -25.23
CA ALA A 89 -16.69 -9.29 -23.76
C ALA A 89 -16.49 -10.66 -23.13
N ASN A 90 -16.96 -11.74 -23.73
CA ASN A 90 -16.65 -13.11 -23.30
C ASN A 90 -15.14 -13.45 -23.29
N THR A 91 -14.32 -12.71 -24.06
CA THR A 91 -12.86 -12.86 -24.11
C THR A 91 -12.16 -12.03 -23.03
N PHE A 92 -12.77 -10.90 -22.62
CA PHE A 92 -12.19 -9.93 -21.67
C PHE A 92 -12.79 -9.99 -20.26
N VAL A 93 -14.03 -10.48 -20.14
CA VAL A 93 -14.79 -10.61 -18.91
C VAL A 93 -14.83 -12.08 -18.56
N ASN A 94 -13.88 -12.50 -17.73
CA ASN A 94 -13.94 -13.81 -17.12
C ASN A 94 -15.08 -13.81 -16.09
N LYS A 95 -16.18 -14.51 -16.37
CA LYS A 95 -17.32 -14.64 -15.45
C LYS A 95 -16.94 -15.23 -14.08
N ASP A 96 -15.84 -15.98 -14.01
CA ASP A 96 -15.32 -16.57 -12.79
C ASP A 96 -14.39 -15.60 -12.04
N PHE A 97 -14.05 -14.45 -12.63
CA PHE A 97 -13.39 -13.33 -11.98
C PHE A 97 -14.38 -12.59 -11.06
N THR A 98 -14.65 -13.19 -9.91
CA THR A 98 -15.44 -12.56 -8.85
C THR A 98 -14.56 -11.57 -8.10
N VAL A 99 -14.59 -10.30 -8.45
CA VAL A 99 -14.11 -9.24 -7.57
C VAL A 99 -15.13 -9.14 -6.44
N LYS A 100 -14.78 -9.56 -5.22
CA LYS A 100 -15.58 -9.19 -4.04
C LYS A 100 -15.40 -7.68 -3.90
N PRO A 101 -16.42 -6.85 -4.19
CA PRO A 101 -16.21 -5.41 -4.21
C PRO A 101 -15.77 -4.98 -2.83
N SER A 102 -14.55 -4.47 -2.77
CA SER A 102 -14.04 -3.78 -1.61
C SER A 102 -14.83 -2.47 -1.46
N ILE A 103 -15.03 -1.96 -0.26
CA ILE A 103 -15.86 -0.76 0.00
C ILE A 103 -15.27 0.57 -0.55
N PHE A 104 -14.10 0.51 -1.20
CA PHE A 104 -13.34 1.68 -1.62
C PHE A 104 -13.73 2.40 -2.93
N PRO A 105 -14.55 1.87 -3.87
CA PRO A 105 -14.91 2.63 -5.06
C PRO A 105 -15.71 3.91 -4.75
N SER A 106 -16.11 4.11 -3.48
CA SER A 106 -16.77 5.32 -2.99
C SER A 106 -15.84 6.33 -2.31
N LEU A 107 -14.54 6.03 -2.10
CA LEU A 107 -13.59 6.99 -1.53
C LEU A 107 -12.92 7.81 -2.64
N ARG A 108 -13.09 9.13 -2.60
CA ARG A 108 -12.41 10.05 -3.52
C ARG A 108 -10.89 9.83 -3.44
N GLY A 109 -10.26 9.60 -4.59
CA GLY A 109 -8.81 9.41 -4.70
C GLY A 109 -8.32 7.97 -4.59
N VAL A 110 -9.20 7.00 -4.28
CA VAL A 110 -8.84 5.57 -4.34
C VAL A 110 -9.16 5.04 -5.73
N LYS A 111 -8.13 4.52 -6.41
CA LYS A 111 -8.23 3.91 -7.74
C LYS A 111 -8.48 2.40 -7.65
N THR A 112 -7.85 1.75 -6.68
CA THR A 112 -7.87 0.29 -6.54
C THR A 112 -7.55 -0.10 -5.10
N SER A 113 -7.96 -1.31 -4.71
CA SER A 113 -7.60 -1.87 -3.41
C SER A 113 -7.56 -3.39 -3.49
N VAL A 114 -6.68 -4.02 -2.74
CA VAL A 114 -6.58 -5.47 -2.69
C VAL A 114 -6.08 -5.92 -1.30
N LEU A 115 -6.59 -7.04 -0.81
CA LEU A 115 -5.94 -7.76 0.28
C LEU A 115 -4.81 -8.58 -0.31
N ASP A 116 -3.65 -8.58 0.32
CA ASP A 116 -2.60 -9.53 -0.05
C ASP A 116 -3.07 -10.98 0.12
N ALA A 117 -2.33 -11.94 -0.42
CA ALA A 117 -2.74 -13.36 -0.35
C ALA A 117 -2.86 -13.86 1.09
N SER A 118 -2.07 -13.30 2.02
CA SER A 118 -2.14 -13.61 3.45
C SER A 118 -3.35 -13.01 4.16
N ARG A 119 -4.03 -12.03 3.53
CA ARG A 119 -5.11 -11.22 4.11
C ARG A 119 -4.71 -10.51 5.39
N THR A 120 -3.42 -10.25 5.58
CA THR A 120 -2.86 -9.52 6.73
C THR A 120 -2.79 -8.03 6.45
N TYR A 121 -2.59 -7.67 5.17
CA TYR A 121 -2.41 -6.29 4.74
C TYR A 121 -3.46 -5.89 3.71
N LEU A 122 -4.06 -4.74 3.94
CA LEU A 122 -4.84 -4.04 2.93
C LEU A 122 -3.92 -3.10 2.17
N TRP A 123 -3.96 -3.19 0.85
CA TRP A 123 -3.25 -2.31 -0.07
C TRP A 123 -4.24 -1.44 -0.81
N ILE A 124 -3.94 -0.15 -0.92
CA ILE A 124 -4.77 0.86 -1.56
C ILE A 124 -3.91 1.62 -2.56
N GLY A 125 -4.31 1.62 -3.82
CA GLY A 125 -3.69 2.41 -4.88
C GLY A 125 -4.45 3.71 -5.09
N THR A 126 -3.70 4.80 -5.22
CA THR A 126 -4.23 6.16 -5.37
C THR A 126 -3.52 6.87 -6.53
N ASN A 127 -3.87 8.13 -6.79
CA ASN A 127 -3.08 8.96 -7.71
C ASN A 127 -1.70 9.36 -7.13
N ASP A 128 -1.52 9.21 -5.82
CA ASP A 128 -0.38 9.68 -5.04
C ASP A 128 0.39 8.50 -4.41
N GLY A 129 0.40 7.36 -5.10
CA GLY A 129 1.10 6.15 -4.72
C GLY A 129 0.24 5.10 -4.03
N VAL A 130 0.91 4.21 -3.28
CA VAL A 130 0.31 3.05 -2.63
C VAL A 130 0.37 3.18 -1.12
N ILE A 131 -0.74 2.85 -0.46
CA ILE A 131 -0.86 2.77 0.99
C ILE A 131 -1.02 1.30 1.38
N LYS A 132 -0.17 0.80 2.28
CA LYS A 132 -0.28 -0.50 2.92
C LYS A 132 -0.70 -0.32 4.37
N THR A 133 -1.76 -1.02 4.78
CA THR A 133 -2.27 -1.00 6.14
C THR A 133 -2.23 -2.41 6.73
N ASP A 134 -1.54 -2.57 7.86
CA ASP A 134 -1.63 -3.77 8.69
C ASP A 134 -2.99 -3.81 9.39
N LEU A 135 -3.78 -4.85 9.12
CA LEU A 135 -5.14 -4.95 9.63
C LEU A 135 -5.21 -5.22 11.14
N LYS A 136 -4.16 -5.78 11.74
CA LYS A 136 -4.08 -6.06 13.18
C LYS A 136 -3.52 -4.86 13.94
N SER A 137 -2.35 -4.38 13.54
CA SER A 137 -1.64 -3.31 14.26
C SER A 137 -2.10 -1.90 13.87
N LYS A 138 -2.85 -1.77 12.77
CA LYS A 138 -3.29 -0.49 12.18
C LYS A 138 -2.15 0.41 11.73
N LYS A 139 -0.92 -0.12 11.65
CA LYS A 139 0.23 0.60 11.11
C LYS A 139 0.07 0.80 9.60
N VAL A 140 0.46 1.97 9.13
CA VAL A 140 0.37 2.39 7.73
C VAL A 140 1.76 2.67 7.17
N VAL A 141 2.00 2.23 5.95
CA VAL A 141 3.23 2.50 5.18
C VAL A 141 2.84 3.04 3.80
N SER A 142 3.54 4.07 3.34
CA SER A 142 3.32 4.69 2.02
C SER A 142 4.48 4.41 1.08
N TYR A 143 4.16 4.06 -0.16
CA TYR A 143 5.10 3.80 -1.25
C TYR A 143 4.84 4.85 -2.34
N THR A 144 5.87 5.60 -2.71
CA THR A 144 5.78 6.69 -3.69
C THR A 144 7.00 6.68 -4.60
N ALA A 145 6.96 7.44 -5.69
CA ALA A 145 8.12 7.73 -6.51
C ALA A 145 9.14 8.56 -5.71
N ALA A 146 8.67 9.52 -4.90
CA ALA A 146 9.51 10.41 -4.10
C ALA A 146 10.39 9.66 -3.08
N ASN A 147 9.88 8.57 -2.48
CA ASN A 147 10.67 7.72 -1.58
C ASN A 147 11.38 6.56 -2.30
N GLY A 148 11.38 6.57 -3.63
CA GLY A 148 12.04 5.57 -4.46
C GLY A 148 11.36 4.20 -4.44
N SER A 149 10.15 4.06 -3.89
CA SER A 149 9.44 2.78 -3.91
C SER A 149 8.77 2.50 -5.24
N LEU A 150 8.24 3.50 -5.93
CA LEU A 150 7.51 3.33 -7.19
C LEU A 150 8.31 3.89 -8.38
N LEU A 151 7.84 3.60 -9.60
CA LEU A 151 8.32 4.24 -10.83
C LEU A 151 7.59 5.58 -11.07
N ASP A 152 6.30 5.62 -10.79
CA ASP A 152 5.47 6.82 -10.70
C ASP A 152 4.39 6.63 -9.63
N ASP A 153 3.70 7.72 -9.27
CA ASP A 153 2.71 7.72 -8.19
C ASP A 153 1.29 7.35 -8.66
N ASN A 154 1.00 7.40 -9.96
CA ASN A 154 -0.37 7.23 -10.42
C ASN A 154 -0.72 5.74 -10.58
N VAL A 155 -1.32 5.17 -9.54
CA VAL A 155 -1.62 3.73 -9.47
C VAL A 155 -2.88 3.42 -10.27
N LEU A 156 -2.74 2.56 -11.27
CA LEU A 156 -3.84 2.09 -12.12
C LEU A 156 -4.50 0.84 -11.54
N LEU A 157 -3.70 -0.13 -11.09
CA LEU A 157 -4.20 -1.40 -10.59
C LEU A 157 -3.24 -2.03 -9.58
N LEU A 158 -3.80 -2.70 -8.57
CA LEU A 158 -3.06 -3.57 -7.66
C LEU A 158 -3.49 -5.01 -7.87
N ILE A 159 -2.53 -5.93 -7.94
CA ILE A 159 -2.75 -7.37 -7.99
C ILE A 159 -1.94 -8.01 -6.87
N ASP A 160 -2.51 -8.91 -6.07
CA ASP A 160 -1.73 -9.64 -5.07
C ASP A 160 -0.63 -10.46 -5.76
N ASN A 161 0.55 -10.55 -5.15
CA ASN A 161 1.66 -11.30 -5.75
C ASN A 161 1.65 -12.80 -5.40
N GLY A 162 0.56 -13.33 -4.82
CA GLY A 162 0.48 -14.69 -4.30
C GLY A 162 1.15 -14.91 -2.94
N HIS A 163 1.74 -13.87 -2.36
CA HIS A 163 2.40 -13.89 -1.05
C HIS A 163 1.94 -12.68 -0.20
N ALA A 164 2.77 -12.30 0.78
CA ALA A 164 2.59 -11.07 1.56
C ALA A 164 3.08 -9.85 0.77
N GLY A 165 2.34 -9.46 -0.27
CA GLY A 165 2.70 -8.34 -1.15
C GLY A 165 1.79 -8.17 -2.36
N VAL A 166 2.12 -7.18 -3.20
CA VAL A 166 1.36 -6.83 -4.41
C VAL A 166 2.27 -6.44 -5.56
N TYR A 167 1.78 -6.60 -6.78
CA TYR A 167 2.23 -5.84 -7.94
C TYR A 167 1.45 -4.53 -8.01
N ALA A 168 2.17 -3.41 -7.92
CA ALA A 168 1.63 -2.09 -8.15
C ALA A 168 1.86 -1.70 -9.61
N ILE A 169 0.78 -1.64 -10.38
CA ILE A 169 0.78 -1.20 -11.78
C ILE A 169 0.47 0.29 -11.80
N THR A 170 1.42 1.07 -12.27
CA THR A 170 1.37 2.53 -12.37
C THR A 170 1.39 2.92 -13.85
N GLU A 171 1.26 4.21 -14.19
CA GLU A 171 1.21 4.65 -15.60
C GLU A 171 2.48 4.36 -16.39
N THR A 172 3.62 4.29 -15.71
CA THR A 172 4.94 4.14 -16.35
C THR A 172 5.58 2.77 -16.12
N GLY A 173 5.02 1.92 -15.25
CA GLY A 173 5.59 0.60 -15.02
C GLY A 173 4.90 -0.22 -13.94
N VAL A 174 5.61 -1.26 -13.48
CA VAL A 174 5.14 -2.19 -12.47
C VAL A 174 6.19 -2.34 -11.38
N THR A 175 5.77 -2.27 -10.12
CA THR A 175 6.64 -2.52 -8.96
C THR A 175 6.13 -3.70 -8.14
N GLU A 176 7.02 -4.61 -7.74
CA GLU A 176 6.70 -5.65 -6.74
C GLU A 176 6.98 -5.11 -5.33
N LEU A 177 5.91 -4.96 -4.54
CA LEU A 177 5.93 -4.46 -3.17
C LEU A 177 5.70 -5.60 -2.16
N LYS A 178 6.25 -5.43 -0.96
CA LYS A 178 6.13 -6.38 0.16
C LYS A 178 5.61 -5.71 1.42
#